data_AF-A0AA40B3V8-F1
#
_entry.id   AF-A0AA40B3V8-F1
#
_cell.length_a   1.000
_cell.length_b   1.000
_cell.length_c   1.000
_cell.angle_alpha   90.00
_cell.angle_beta   90.00
_cell.angle_gamma   90.00
#
_symmetry.space_group_name_H-M   'P 1'
#
loop_
_entity.id
_entity.type
_entity.pdbx_description
1 polymer ?
#
loop_
_entity_poly.entity_id
_entity_poly.type
_entity_poly.pdbx_seq_one_letter_code
_entity_poly.pdbx_strand_id
1 'polypeptide(L)'
;MPALEELSDLSDLGDAPDENAPPPPPPPLPLSNPPASHKLFNTKYDSLDDLNEWTTSAYATVEDAVKGWESPNEPTLYHIRVSRASSGPETRYLVSPHPTDSTSPIPDFRGDHLAFDTVPAGAWDVGRAVLDSSLTAKLVLGSTSTLATAGLGLDDAGPAWHARRVDLVDLLDLYHNQQQQESPDSSAAHGTYIQCMKRLSAAPGHAHGITAESAAYAAIGGHDASLAPRFLGHVTDNGGARVIGFLLERVPPATREAFIGDLLGCRRALACLHALG
;
A
#
# COMPACT_ATOMS: atom_id res chain seq x y z
N MET A 1 58.75 -3.57 37.09
CA MET A 1 58.64 -5.05 37.24
C MET A 1 57.24 -5.35 37.74
N PRO A 2 56.48 -6.29 37.16
CA PRO A 2 56.85 -7.47 36.35
C PRO A 2 56.65 -7.23 34.83
N ALA A 3 57.54 -7.70 33.95
CA ALA A 3 57.66 -9.06 33.37
C ALA A 3 56.63 -9.33 32.26
N LEU A 4 57.05 -9.03 31.02
CA LEU A 4 56.43 -9.46 29.76
C LEU A 4 57.11 -10.78 29.37
N GLU A 5 56.38 -11.89 29.40
CA GLU A 5 56.71 -13.16 28.76
C GLU A 5 55.83 -13.27 27.50
N GLU A 6 56.44 -13.29 26.31
CA GLU A 6 56.67 -14.49 25.48
C GLU A 6 55.40 -15.24 25.08
N LEU A 7 54.96 -15.00 23.83
CA LEU A 7 54.30 -16.00 23.00
C LEU A 7 54.83 -15.85 21.57
N SER A 8 55.91 -16.58 21.30
CA SER A 8 56.29 -17.05 19.97
C SER A 8 55.52 -18.35 19.66
N ASP A 9 55.38 -18.65 18.38
CA ASP A 9 54.88 -19.89 17.78
C ASP A 9 53.37 -20.03 17.54
N LEU A 10 52.97 -19.70 16.31
CA LEU A 10 51.88 -20.34 15.57
C LEU A 10 52.13 -20.14 14.05
N SER A 11 53.21 -20.77 13.56
CA SER A 11 53.46 -20.95 12.13
C SER A 11 53.05 -22.36 11.72
N ASP A 12 51.75 -22.55 11.47
CA ASP A 12 51.26 -23.65 10.62
C ASP A 12 49.83 -23.34 10.15
N LEU A 13 49.71 -22.75 8.97
CA LEU A 13 48.43 -22.56 8.28
C LEU A 13 48.69 -22.73 6.79
N GLY A 14 48.09 -23.78 6.25
CA GLY A 14 48.37 -24.36 4.95
C GLY A 14 48.01 -23.47 3.77
N ASP A 15 48.53 -23.90 2.61
CA ASP A 15 48.35 -23.30 1.31
C ASP A 15 46.89 -22.93 1.02
N ALA A 16 46.67 -21.63 0.78
CA ALA A 16 45.41 -21.10 0.30
C ALA A 16 45.17 -21.61 -1.14
N PRO A 17 43.95 -22.07 -1.48
CA PRO A 17 43.62 -22.47 -2.84
C PRO A 17 43.61 -21.26 -3.78
N ASP A 18 44.16 -21.48 -4.98
CA ASP A 18 44.26 -20.54 -6.09
C ASP A 18 42.88 -19.97 -6.49
N GLU A 19 42.63 -18.70 -6.17
CA GLU A 19 41.37 -17.97 -6.43
C GLU A 19 41.10 -17.70 -7.93
N ASN A 20 41.97 -18.11 -8.85
CA ASN A 20 41.79 -17.87 -10.29
C ASN A 20 41.35 -19.09 -11.12
N ALA A 21 40.96 -20.20 -10.48
CA ALA A 21 40.39 -21.34 -11.23
C ALA A 21 38.96 -21.01 -11.72
N PRO A 22 38.67 -21.08 -13.04
CA PRO A 22 37.33 -20.85 -13.55
C PRO A 22 36.36 -21.95 -13.06
N PRO A 23 35.12 -21.59 -12.70
CA PRO A 23 34.15 -22.55 -12.17
C PRO A 23 33.80 -23.61 -13.23
N PRO A 24 33.56 -24.87 -12.82
CA PRO A 24 33.15 -25.92 -13.74
C PRO A 24 31.80 -25.59 -14.39
N PRO A 25 31.59 -25.96 -15.66
CA PRO A 25 30.33 -25.66 -16.36
C PRO A 25 29.15 -26.42 -15.73
N PRO A 26 27.96 -25.79 -15.68
CA PRO A 26 26.79 -26.43 -15.12
C PRO A 26 26.31 -27.62 -15.96
N PRO A 27 25.69 -28.64 -15.34
CA PRO A 27 25.15 -29.79 -16.05
C PRO A 27 23.99 -29.38 -16.98
N PRO A 28 23.81 -30.06 -18.12
CA PRO A 28 22.75 -29.73 -19.07
C PRO A 28 21.36 -29.98 -18.48
N LEU A 29 20.46 -29.01 -18.67
CA LEU A 29 19.07 -29.09 -18.22
C LEU A 29 18.29 -30.16 -19.03
N PRO A 30 17.38 -30.91 -18.39
CA PRO A 30 16.48 -31.80 -19.11
C PRO A 30 15.52 -31.00 -20.00
N LEU A 31 15.38 -31.43 -21.25
CA LEU A 31 14.44 -30.89 -22.22
C LEU A 31 12.99 -31.08 -21.70
N SER A 32 12.35 -29.98 -21.32
CA SER A 32 10.94 -29.96 -20.94
C SER A 32 10.06 -29.88 -22.19
N ASN A 33 9.14 -30.84 -22.34
CA ASN A 33 8.10 -30.82 -23.37
C ASN A 33 7.16 -29.60 -23.18
N PRO A 34 6.60 -29.04 -24.26
CA PRO A 34 5.67 -27.91 -24.17
C PRO A 34 4.31 -28.35 -23.59
N PRO A 35 3.69 -27.58 -22.67
CA PRO A 35 2.36 -27.90 -22.20
C PRO A 35 1.30 -27.52 -23.25
N ALA A 36 0.39 -28.46 -23.47
CA ALA A 36 -0.78 -28.30 -24.29
C ALA A 36 -1.69 -27.17 -23.79
N SER A 37 -2.16 -26.36 -24.73
CA SER A 37 -3.20 -25.36 -24.59
C SER A 37 -4.53 -25.99 -24.13
N HIS A 38 -5.31 -25.20 -23.38
CA HIS A 38 -6.63 -25.47 -22.79
C HIS A 38 -6.63 -26.00 -21.33
N LYS A 39 -6.81 -25.06 -20.38
CA LYS A 39 -7.51 -25.33 -19.11
C LYS A 39 -8.54 -24.24 -18.85
N LEU A 40 -9.80 -24.63 -18.98
CA LEU A 40 -10.94 -24.01 -18.33
C LEU A 40 -10.79 -24.13 -16.79
N PHE A 41 -11.32 -23.15 -16.08
CA PHE A 41 -11.36 -23.03 -14.62
C PHE A 41 -11.63 -24.35 -13.92
N ASN A 42 -10.72 -24.77 -13.05
CA ASN A 42 -10.97 -25.85 -12.10
C ASN A 42 -10.29 -25.50 -10.77
N THR A 43 -10.89 -24.57 -10.03
CA THR A 43 -10.69 -24.45 -8.58
C THR A 43 -11.52 -25.55 -7.93
N LYS A 44 -10.86 -26.39 -7.15
CA LYS A 44 -11.48 -27.48 -6.39
C LYS A 44 -12.20 -26.83 -5.20
N TYR A 45 -13.53 -26.82 -5.20
CA TYR A 45 -14.33 -26.32 -4.07
C TYR A 45 -14.57 -27.47 -3.10
N ASP A 46 -14.23 -27.27 -1.82
CA ASP A 46 -14.27 -28.31 -0.79
C ASP A 46 -15.65 -28.39 -0.08
N SER A 47 -16.56 -27.43 -0.29
CA SER A 47 -17.88 -27.39 0.33
C SER A 47 -19.00 -26.86 -0.59
N LEU A 48 -20.24 -27.30 -0.35
CA LEU A 48 -21.46 -26.77 -0.96
C LEU A 48 -21.83 -25.37 -0.43
N ASP A 49 -21.39 -25.02 0.79
CA ASP A 49 -21.57 -23.67 1.34
C ASP A 49 -20.70 -22.65 0.58
N ASP A 50 -19.50 -23.05 0.14
CA ASP A 50 -18.63 -22.22 -0.70
C ASP A 50 -19.29 -21.94 -2.06
N LEU A 51 -20.05 -22.88 -2.61
CA LEU A 51 -20.76 -22.69 -3.88
C LEU A 51 -21.90 -21.67 -3.78
N ASN A 52 -22.55 -21.51 -2.62
CA ASN A 52 -23.65 -20.57 -2.44
C ASN A 52 -23.18 -19.14 -2.10
N GLU A 53 -21.99 -18.99 -1.51
CA GLU A 53 -21.37 -17.67 -1.37
C GLU A 53 -20.90 -17.10 -2.71
N TRP A 54 -20.43 -17.93 -3.64
CA TRP A 54 -19.95 -17.48 -4.95
C TRP A 54 -21.06 -17.10 -5.93
N THR A 55 -22.30 -17.56 -5.72
CA THR A 55 -23.46 -17.13 -6.52
C THR A 55 -24.01 -15.79 -6.07
N THR A 56 -23.66 -15.34 -4.87
CA THR A 56 -24.06 -14.04 -4.37
C THR A 56 -23.08 -12.99 -4.86
N SER A 57 -23.56 -11.99 -5.60
CA SER A 57 -22.76 -10.85 -6.04
C SER A 57 -22.94 -9.65 -5.10
N ALA A 58 -21.87 -8.90 -4.87
CA ALA A 58 -21.90 -7.63 -4.15
C ALA A 58 -21.55 -6.48 -5.11
N TYR A 59 -22.15 -5.31 -4.91
CA TYR A 59 -21.82 -4.13 -5.70
C TYR A 59 -20.45 -3.59 -5.31
N ALA A 60 -19.65 -3.22 -6.30
CA ALA A 60 -18.34 -2.65 -6.11
C ALA A 60 -18.25 -1.25 -6.74
N THR A 61 -17.72 -0.29 -5.99
CA THR A 61 -17.36 1.04 -6.48
C THR A 61 -15.86 1.26 -6.37
N VAL A 62 -15.25 1.83 -7.41
CA VAL A 62 -13.84 2.23 -7.36
C VAL A 62 -13.73 3.51 -6.55
N GLU A 63 -12.98 3.45 -5.46
CA GLU A 63 -12.72 4.60 -4.60
C GLU A 63 -11.41 5.30 -5.01
N ASP A 64 -10.43 4.52 -5.46
CA ASP A 64 -9.09 5.01 -5.79
C ASP A 64 -8.36 3.99 -6.67
N ALA A 65 -7.34 4.46 -7.41
CA ALA A 65 -6.50 3.61 -8.24
C ALA A 65 -5.05 4.13 -8.20
N VAL A 66 -4.14 3.29 -7.73
CA VAL A 66 -2.72 3.64 -7.62
C VAL A 66 -1.93 2.87 -8.66
N LYS A 67 -1.18 3.60 -9.48
CA LYS A 67 -0.18 3.01 -10.36
C LYS A 67 1.12 2.84 -9.57
N GLY A 68 1.76 1.69 -9.68
CA GLY A 68 3.13 1.53 -9.20
C GLY A 68 4.06 2.58 -9.84
N TRP A 69 4.91 3.19 -9.02
CA TRP A 69 5.74 4.32 -9.42
C TRP A 69 7.08 3.91 -10.05
N GLU A 70 7.56 2.70 -9.79
CA GLU A 70 8.96 2.35 -10.06
C GLU A 70 9.19 1.76 -11.45
N SER A 71 8.15 1.22 -12.11
CA SER A 71 8.29 0.67 -13.45
C SER A 71 7.01 0.82 -14.30
N PRO A 72 7.15 1.06 -15.62
CA PRO A 72 6.01 1.15 -16.54
C PRO A 72 5.18 -0.14 -16.59
N ASN A 73 5.72 -1.26 -16.11
CA ASN A 73 5.04 -2.56 -16.08
C ASN A 73 4.46 -2.91 -14.71
N GLU A 74 4.51 -1.99 -13.74
CA GLU A 74 3.92 -2.26 -12.43
C GLU A 74 2.40 -2.36 -12.51
N PRO A 75 1.79 -3.30 -11.76
CA PRO A 75 0.36 -3.45 -11.76
C PRO A 75 -0.32 -2.18 -11.23
N THR A 76 -1.53 -1.93 -11.72
CA THR A 76 -2.42 -0.94 -11.11
C THR A 76 -3.14 -1.60 -9.94
N LEU A 77 -3.11 -0.95 -8.78
CA LEU A 77 -3.85 -1.37 -7.61
C LEU A 77 -5.11 -0.49 -7.47
N TYR A 78 -6.27 -1.08 -7.70
CA TYR A 78 -7.55 -0.43 -7.40
C TYR A 78 -7.92 -0.70 -5.94
N HIS A 79 -8.40 0.34 -5.29
CA HIS A 79 -9.06 0.28 -4.00
C HIS A 79 -10.56 0.39 -4.25
N ILE A 80 -11.29 -0.67 -3.94
CA ILE A 80 -12.73 -0.74 -4.19
C ILE A 80 -13.49 -0.85 -2.87
N ARG A 81 -14.66 -0.24 -2.84
CA ARG A 81 -15.64 -0.39 -1.79
C ARG A 81 -16.68 -1.40 -2.23
N VAL A 82 -16.89 -2.42 -1.40
CA VAL A 82 -17.85 -3.49 -1.65
C VAL A 82 -19.02 -3.33 -0.69
N SER A 83 -20.21 -3.16 -1.25
CA SER A 83 -21.45 -3.00 -0.49
C SER A 83 -22.28 -4.28 -0.55
N ARG A 84 -22.61 -4.84 0.61
CA ARG A 84 -23.48 -6.01 0.75
C ARG A 84 -24.80 -5.61 1.40
N ALA A 85 -25.88 -6.29 1.06
CA ALA A 85 -27.19 -6.02 1.67
C ALA A 85 -27.24 -6.40 3.17
N SER A 86 -26.44 -7.38 3.58
CA SER A 86 -26.45 -7.96 4.93
C SER A 86 -25.30 -7.51 5.84
N SER A 87 -24.26 -6.88 5.29
CA SER A 87 -23.10 -6.42 6.05
C SER A 87 -22.78 -4.96 5.70
N GLY A 88 -22.05 -4.30 6.60
CA GLY A 88 -21.53 -2.97 6.32
C GLY A 88 -20.63 -2.95 5.08
N PRO A 89 -20.38 -1.75 4.52
CA PRO A 89 -19.41 -1.56 3.45
C PRO A 89 -18.02 -2.07 3.88
N GLU A 90 -17.35 -2.77 2.98
CA GLU A 90 -16.01 -3.33 3.19
C GLU A 90 -15.06 -2.81 2.11
N THR A 91 -13.78 -2.70 2.44
CA THR A 91 -12.72 -2.39 1.48
C THR A 91 -12.15 -3.67 0.88
N ARG A 92 -11.92 -3.68 -0.44
CA ARG A 92 -11.17 -4.74 -1.14
C ARG A 92 -10.18 -4.13 -2.11
N TYR A 93 -9.24 -4.95 -2.59
CA TYR A 93 -8.21 -4.52 -3.51
C TYR A 93 -8.30 -5.29 -4.82
N LEU A 94 -8.09 -4.62 -5.95
CA LEU A 94 -7.91 -5.29 -7.24
C LEU A 94 -6.53 -4.99 -7.80
N VAL A 95 -5.82 -6.02 -8.21
CA VAL A 95 -4.53 -5.91 -8.89
C VAL A 95 -4.77 -6.17 -10.37
N SER A 96 -4.53 -5.19 -11.22
CA SER A 96 -4.58 -5.38 -12.68
C SER A 96 -3.19 -5.33 -13.29
N PRO A 97 -2.96 -5.99 -14.43
CA PRO A 97 -1.82 -5.67 -15.26
C PRO A 97 -1.90 -4.20 -15.70
N HIS A 98 -0.74 -3.59 -15.97
CA HIS A 98 -0.73 -2.29 -16.62
C HIS A 98 -1.35 -2.42 -18.02
N PRO A 99 -2.34 -1.60 -18.39
CA PRO A 99 -2.84 -1.60 -19.76
C PRO A 99 -1.71 -1.26 -20.72
N THR A 100 -1.33 -2.21 -21.57
CA THR A 100 -0.20 -2.08 -22.51
C THR A 100 -0.40 -0.97 -23.54
N ASP A 101 -1.64 -0.51 -23.73
CA ASP A 101 -2.02 0.49 -24.72
C ASP A 101 -2.39 1.86 -24.08
N SER A 102 -2.25 1.99 -22.75
CA SER A 102 -2.49 3.26 -22.09
C SER A 102 -1.29 4.18 -22.28
N THR A 103 -1.39 5.07 -23.27
CA THR A 103 -0.52 6.25 -23.37
C THR A 103 -0.71 7.21 -22.19
N SER A 104 -1.79 7.03 -21.42
CA SER A 104 -2.05 7.81 -20.21
C SER A 104 -1.18 7.31 -19.05
N PRO A 105 -0.37 8.20 -18.44
CA PRO A 105 0.34 7.88 -17.20
C PRO A 105 -0.62 7.82 -15.99
N ILE A 106 -1.84 8.33 -16.16
CA ILE A 106 -2.84 8.47 -15.11
C ILE A 106 -3.63 7.16 -15.00
N PRO A 107 -3.72 6.54 -13.81
CA PRO A 107 -4.52 5.34 -13.62
C PRO A 107 -6.01 5.64 -13.78
N ASP A 108 -6.79 4.60 -14.11
CA ASP A 108 -8.23 4.69 -14.28
C ASP A 108 -8.94 4.74 -12.92
N PHE A 109 -8.98 5.95 -12.34
CA PHE A 109 -9.64 6.21 -11.07
C PHE A 109 -11.16 6.00 -11.10
N ARG A 110 -11.78 5.92 -12.29
CA ARG A 110 -13.23 5.74 -12.45
C ARG A 110 -13.62 4.28 -12.57
N GLY A 111 -12.66 3.39 -12.86
CA GLY A 111 -12.95 2.01 -13.20
C GLY A 111 -13.59 1.87 -14.58
N ASP A 112 -13.42 2.83 -15.49
CA ASP A 112 -13.95 2.80 -16.86
C ASP A 112 -13.43 1.58 -17.65
N HIS A 113 -12.25 1.06 -17.27
CA HIS A 113 -11.64 -0.14 -17.82
C HIS A 113 -12.11 -1.44 -17.14
N LEU A 114 -12.84 -1.37 -16.03
CA LEU A 114 -13.41 -2.57 -15.41
C LEU A 114 -14.63 -3.05 -16.20
N ALA A 115 -14.71 -4.35 -16.46
CA ALA A 115 -15.83 -4.99 -17.16
C ALA A 115 -16.98 -5.36 -16.21
N PHE A 116 -16.89 -4.98 -14.93
CA PHE A 116 -17.81 -5.40 -13.89
C PHE A 116 -18.06 -4.27 -12.90
N ASP A 117 -19.29 -4.19 -12.42
CA ASP A 117 -19.77 -3.33 -11.32
C ASP A 117 -20.10 -4.16 -10.08
N THR A 118 -19.97 -5.48 -10.19
CA THR A 118 -20.23 -6.44 -9.14
C THR A 118 -19.06 -7.40 -9.00
N VAL A 119 -18.83 -7.85 -7.77
CA VAL A 119 -17.76 -8.78 -7.41
C VAL A 119 -18.36 -9.96 -6.63
N PRO A 120 -17.72 -11.14 -6.63
CA PRO A 120 -18.15 -12.26 -5.81
C PRO A 120 -18.27 -11.85 -4.35
N ALA A 121 -19.36 -12.25 -3.70
CA ALA A 121 -19.42 -12.27 -2.25
C ALA A 121 -18.45 -13.33 -1.70
N GLY A 122 -18.21 -13.29 -0.39
CA GLY A 122 -17.27 -14.17 0.30
C GLY A 122 -16.06 -13.45 0.89
N ALA A 123 -15.25 -14.20 1.63
CA ALA A 123 -14.04 -13.69 2.25
C ALA A 123 -12.88 -13.70 1.24
N TRP A 124 -12.48 -12.54 0.73
CA TRP A 124 -11.27 -12.39 -0.09
C TRP A 124 -10.77 -10.95 -0.03
N ASP A 125 -9.50 -10.67 0.24
CA ASP A 125 -9.04 -9.27 0.38
C ASP A 125 -8.52 -8.68 -0.93
N VAL A 126 -8.05 -9.56 -1.83
CA VAL A 126 -7.43 -9.19 -3.10
C VAL A 126 -8.07 -9.95 -4.25
N GLY A 127 -8.55 -9.21 -5.25
CA GLY A 127 -8.90 -9.71 -6.57
C GLY A 127 -7.78 -9.46 -7.58
N ARG A 128 -7.55 -10.38 -8.50
CA ARG A 128 -6.68 -10.17 -9.66
C ARG A 128 -7.53 -9.93 -10.88
N ALA A 129 -7.45 -8.73 -11.42
CA ALA A 129 -8.05 -8.39 -12.69
C ALA A 129 -7.11 -8.82 -13.84
N VAL A 130 -7.69 -9.32 -14.92
CA VAL A 130 -6.95 -9.72 -16.13
C VAL A 130 -7.63 -9.07 -17.33
N LEU A 131 -6.86 -8.79 -18.38
CA LEU A 131 -7.43 -8.31 -19.63
C LEU A 131 -8.33 -9.40 -20.20
N ASP A 132 -9.57 -9.03 -20.53
CA ASP A 132 -10.45 -9.88 -21.30
C ASP A 132 -9.81 -10.11 -22.68
N SER A 133 -9.72 -11.38 -23.07
CA SER A 133 -9.27 -11.79 -24.40
C SER A 133 -10.20 -11.32 -25.52
N SER A 134 -11.40 -10.82 -25.18
CA SER A 134 -12.29 -10.17 -26.13
C SER A 134 -11.74 -8.83 -26.63
N LEU A 135 -12.25 -8.37 -27.77
CA LEU A 135 -11.87 -7.10 -28.43
C LEU A 135 -12.15 -5.83 -27.59
N THR A 136 -12.71 -5.96 -26.38
CA THR A 136 -13.12 -4.82 -25.56
C THR A 136 -11.98 -4.19 -24.76
N ALA A 137 -10.83 -4.87 -24.63
CA ALA A 137 -9.69 -4.43 -23.81
C ALA A 137 -10.06 -4.08 -22.35
N LYS A 138 -11.20 -4.58 -21.86
CA LYS A 138 -11.63 -4.37 -20.48
C LYS A 138 -11.03 -5.40 -19.54
N LEU A 139 -10.92 -5.03 -18.28
CA LEU A 139 -10.42 -5.86 -17.19
C LEU A 139 -11.58 -6.64 -16.57
N VAL A 140 -11.46 -7.97 -16.57
CA VAL A 140 -12.38 -8.87 -15.87
C VAL A 140 -11.72 -9.40 -14.60
N LEU A 141 -12.53 -9.71 -13.57
CA LEU A 141 -12.03 -10.35 -12.37
C LEU A 141 -11.65 -11.81 -12.69
N GLY A 142 -10.35 -12.11 -12.66
CA GLY A 142 -9.83 -13.44 -13.00
C GLY A 142 -9.72 -14.38 -11.81
N SER A 143 -9.34 -13.86 -10.64
CA SER A 143 -9.27 -14.64 -9.40
C SER A 143 -9.40 -13.77 -8.16
N THR A 144 -9.70 -14.40 -7.02
CA THR A 144 -9.75 -13.77 -5.70
C THR A 144 -8.87 -14.55 -4.72
N SER A 145 -8.42 -13.88 -3.65
CA SER A 145 -7.62 -14.49 -2.61
C SER A 145 -7.75 -13.77 -1.28
N THR A 146 -7.67 -14.53 -0.19
CA THR A 146 -7.46 -14.09 1.20
C THR A 146 -5.99 -13.99 1.57
N LEU A 147 -5.09 -14.14 0.59
CA LEU A 147 -3.64 -14.10 0.83
C LEU A 147 -3.26 -12.85 1.62
N ALA A 148 -2.32 -13.06 2.54
CA ALA A 148 -1.62 -11.97 3.20
C ALA A 148 -1.20 -10.98 2.12
N THR A 149 -1.58 -9.75 2.32
CA THR A 149 -1.27 -8.58 1.50
C THR A 149 0.24 -8.30 1.36
N ALA A 150 1.06 -9.13 2.01
CA ALA A 150 2.46 -9.35 1.78
C ALA A 150 2.78 -9.60 0.31
N GLY A 151 3.56 -8.69 -0.28
CA GLY A 151 3.95 -8.70 -1.69
C GLY A 151 3.19 -7.70 -2.58
N LEU A 152 2.09 -7.11 -2.08
CA LEU A 152 1.39 -5.99 -2.76
C LEU A 152 1.74 -4.63 -2.15
N GLY A 153 2.72 -4.58 -1.24
CA GLY A 153 3.03 -3.39 -0.46
C GLY A 153 1.90 -2.99 0.50
N LEU A 154 0.94 -3.88 0.71
CA LEU A 154 -0.24 -3.68 1.56
C LEU A 154 -0.03 -4.29 2.97
N ASP A 155 1.24 -4.46 3.38
CA ASP A 155 1.58 -4.96 4.70
C ASP A 155 1.04 -4.05 5.80
N ASP A 156 0.69 -4.65 6.94
CA ASP A 156 0.36 -3.87 8.13
C ASP A 156 1.57 -3.03 8.55
N ALA A 157 1.35 -1.75 8.80
CA ALA A 157 2.39 -0.81 9.23
C ALA A 157 2.93 -1.12 10.65
N GLY A 158 2.53 -2.24 11.24
CA GLY A 158 2.87 -2.64 12.59
C GLY A 158 1.91 -2.08 13.64
N PRO A 159 2.22 -2.26 14.93
CA PRO A 159 1.32 -1.87 16.00
C PRO A 159 1.08 -0.36 15.95
N ALA A 160 -0.21 0.03 15.92
CA ALA A 160 -0.60 1.42 16.09
C ALA A 160 -0.01 1.96 17.40
N TRP A 161 0.80 3.01 17.33
CA TRP A 161 1.34 3.68 18.52
C TRP A 161 0.35 4.70 19.07
N HIS A 162 -0.52 5.23 18.22
CA HIS A 162 -1.59 6.12 18.64
C HIS A 162 -2.87 5.34 18.97
N ALA A 163 -3.49 5.64 20.12
CA ALA A 163 -4.67 4.92 20.61
C ALA A 163 -5.90 5.09 19.70
N ARG A 164 -6.03 6.27 19.06
CA ARG A 164 -7.10 6.54 18.11
C ARG A 164 -6.81 5.85 16.78
N ARG A 165 -7.73 4.98 16.37
CA ARG A 165 -7.82 4.37 15.04
C ARG A 165 -9.14 4.81 14.40
N VAL A 166 -9.11 5.08 13.11
CA VAL A 166 -10.31 5.46 12.35
C VAL A 166 -10.36 4.61 11.10
N ASP A 167 -11.49 3.94 10.87
CA ASP A 167 -11.68 3.13 9.69
C ASP A 167 -11.78 4.01 8.44
N LEU A 168 -11.15 3.58 7.34
CA LEU A 168 -11.14 4.30 6.08
C LEU A 168 -12.54 4.47 5.51
N VAL A 169 -13.41 3.47 5.67
CA VAL A 169 -14.78 3.55 5.17
C VAL A 169 -15.56 4.65 5.89
N ASP A 170 -15.41 4.73 7.21
CA ASP A 170 -16.00 5.82 8.01
C ASP A 170 -15.48 7.20 7.55
N LEU A 171 -14.18 7.31 7.26
CA LEU A 171 -13.58 8.54 6.76
C LEU A 171 -14.11 8.93 5.37
N LEU A 172 -14.25 7.96 4.46
CA LEU A 172 -14.79 8.18 3.12
C LEU A 172 -16.26 8.60 3.19
N ASP A 173 -17.05 7.98 4.07
CA ASP A 173 -18.44 8.36 4.30
C ASP A 173 -18.56 9.79 4.83
N LEU A 174 -17.74 10.15 5.81
CA LEU A 174 -17.68 11.53 6.30
C LEU A 174 -17.29 12.51 5.18
N TYR A 175 -16.31 12.16 4.35
CA TYR A 175 -15.87 12.98 3.22
C TYR A 175 -16.98 13.17 2.19
N HIS A 176 -17.65 12.09 1.76
CA HIS A 176 -18.75 12.16 0.79
C HIS A 176 -19.94 12.94 1.33
N ASN A 177 -20.31 12.73 2.59
CA ASN A 177 -21.39 13.48 3.23
C ASN A 177 -21.07 14.97 3.31
N GLN A 178 -19.82 15.32 3.62
CA GLN A 178 -19.38 16.71 3.65
C GLN A 178 -19.44 17.35 2.25
N GLN A 179 -18.95 16.66 1.22
CA GLN A 179 -19.01 17.15 -0.17
C GLN A 179 -20.45 17.38 -0.64
N GLN A 180 -21.40 16.56 -0.21
CA GLN A 180 -22.82 16.76 -0.53
C GLN A 180 -23.45 17.94 0.22
N GLN A 181 -22.94 18.27 1.41
CA GLN A 181 -23.43 19.37 2.24
C GLN A 181 -22.80 20.73 1.90
N GLU A 182 -21.64 20.74 1.26
CA GLU A 182 -21.01 21.94 0.71
C GLU A 182 -21.83 22.46 -0.47
N SER A 183 -22.89 23.20 -0.14
CA SER A 183 -23.62 24.03 -1.10
C SER A 183 -22.63 25.01 -1.75
N PRO A 184 -22.67 25.21 -3.08
CA PRO A 184 -21.75 26.08 -3.80
C PRO A 184 -21.75 27.54 -3.32
N ASP A 185 -22.76 27.95 -2.55
CA ASP A 185 -22.90 29.30 -2.00
C ASP A 185 -22.29 29.48 -0.58
N SER A 186 -21.80 28.41 0.05
CA SER A 186 -21.23 28.48 1.41
C SER A 186 -19.70 28.54 1.35
N SER A 187 -19.14 29.74 1.16
CA SER A 187 -17.68 29.95 1.26
C SER A 187 -17.10 29.77 2.69
N ALA A 188 -17.95 29.43 3.65
CA ALA A 188 -17.61 29.31 5.07
C ALA A 188 -17.67 27.87 5.60
N ALA A 189 -17.88 26.87 4.74
CA ALA A 189 -17.90 25.47 5.16
C ALA A 189 -16.51 25.05 5.64
N HIS A 190 -16.36 25.05 6.97
CA HIS A 190 -15.22 24.54 7.71
C HIS A 190 -15.16 23.03 7.53
N GLY A 191 -14.64 22.61 6.38
CA GLY A 191 -14.45 21.23 6.04
C GLY A 191 -13.49 20.55 7.00
N THR A 192 -13.88 19.36 7.43
CA THR A 192 -13.27 18.54 8.48
C THR A 192 -11.73 18.57 8.42
N TYR A 193 -11.13 18.88 9.57
CA TYR A 193 -9.75 19.32 9.79
C TYR A 193 -8.67 18.22 9.66
N ILE A 194 -8.86 17.26 8.76
CA ILE A 194 -8.04 16.06 8.74
C ILE A 194 -7.36 15.91 7.38
N GLN A 195 -6.04 16.05 7.37
CA GLN A 195 -5.23 15.60 6.25
C GLN A 195 -4.99 14.10 6.42
N CYS A 196 -5.68 13.30 5.61
CA CYS A 196 -5.40 11.88 5.49
C CYS A 196 -4.26 11.71 4.48
N MET A 197 -3.06 11.37 4.95
CA MET A 197 -2.02 10.90 4.06
C MET A 197 -2.23 9.41 3.83
N LYS A 198 -3.02 9.10 2.80
CA LYS A 198 -3.16 7.74 2.30
C LYS A 198 -1.91 7.41 1.48
N ARG A 199 -0.85 6.97 2.15
CA ARG A 199 0.30 6.40 1.46
C ARG A 199 -0.01 4.94 1.12
N LEU A 200 -0.95 4.73 0.19
CA LEU A 200 -1.01 3.49 -0.58
C LEU A 200 0.22 3.48 -1.48
N SER A 201 1.42 3.31 -0.91
CA SER A 201 2.55 2.99 -1.74
C SER A 201 2.43 1.51 -2.08
N ALA A 202 1.69 1.23 -3.16
CA ALA A 202 1.57 -0.12 -3.73
C ALA A 202 2.93 -0.69 -4.18
N ALA A 203 4.00 0.11 -4.10
CA ALA A 203 5.36 -0.35 -4.29
C ALA A 203 5.77 -1.24 -3.08
N PRO A 204 6.01 -2.55 -3.31
CA PRO A 204 6.47 -3.47 -2.28
C PRO A 204 7.68 -2.90 -1.53
N GLY A 205 7.63 -2.87 -0.20
CA GLY A 205 8.73 -2.34 0.64
C GLY A 205 8.48 -0.96 1.28
N HIS A 206 7.40 -0.26 0.91
CA HIS A 206 7.09 1.04 1.48
C HIS A 206 6.23 1.00 2.76
N ALA A 207 5.78 -0.18 3.21
CA ALA A 207 5.11 -0.31 4.52
C ALA A 207 6.01 0.13 5.69
N HIS A 208 7.34 -0.04 5.53
CA HIS A 208 8.34 0.57 6.43
C HIS A 208 8.19 2.08 6.54
N GLY A 209 7.64 2.74 5.51
CA GLY A 209 7.35 4.15 5.48
C GLY A 209 6.35 4.56 6.55
N ILE A 210 5.23 3.84 6.74
CA ILE A 210 4.22 4.24 7.73
C ILE A 210 4.76 4.07 9.15
N THR A 211 5.49 2.99 9.44
CA THR A 211 6.12 2.79 10.76
C THR A 211 7.17 3.86 11.04
N ALA A 212 8.05 4.15 10.08
CA ALA A 212 9.10 5.15 10.23
C ALA A 212 8.52 6.56 10.34
N GLU A 213 7.52 6.89 9.53
CA GLU A 213 6.82 8.18 9.54
C GLU A 213 6.05 8.37 10.85
N SER A 214 5.38 7.32 11.32
CA SER A 214 4.77 7.26 12.65
C SER A 214 5.77 7.54 13.77
N ALA A 215 6.94 6.89 13.73
CA ALA A 215 8.02 7.13 14.70
C ALA A 215 8.55 8.57 14.61
N ALA A 216 8.67 9.13 13.40
CA ALA A 216 9.09 10.51 13.20
C ALA A 216 8.09 11.50 13.81
N TYR A 217 6.78 11.34 13.58
CA TYR A 217 5.75 12.18 14.20
C TYR A 217 5.73 12.05 15.73
N ALA A 218 5.96 10.85 16.26
CA ALA A 218 6.08 10.64 17.70
C ALA A 218 7.30 11.36 18.28
N ALA A 219 8.46 11.29 17.61
CA ALA A 219 9.68 11.98 18.02
C ALA A 219 9.53 13.50 17.96
N ILE A 220 8.99 14.03 16.87
CA ILE A 220 8.73 15.46 16.69
C ILE A 220 7.75 15.96 17.76
N GLY A 221 6.61 15.28 17.92
CA GLY A 221 5.58 15.66 18.90
C GLY A 221 6.06 15.61 20.34
N GLY A 222 6.99 14.71 20.67
CA GLY A 222 7.62 14.63 21.99
C GLY A 222 8.64 15.72 22.28
N HIS A 223 9.27 16.28 21.24
CA HIS A 223 10.31 17.31 21.39
C HIS A 223 9.76 18.73 21.20
N ASP A 224 9.09 19.01 20.08
CA ASP A 224 8.50 20.31 19.77
C ASP A 224 7.30 20.13 18.83
N ALA A 225 6.11 20.19 19.42
CA ALA A 225 4.84 20.04 18.71
C ALA A 225 4.54 21.14 17.69
N SER A 226 5.35 22.21 17.61
CA SER A 226 5.18 23.27 16.61
C SER A 226 5.89 22.97 15.28
N LEU A 227 6.75 21.95 15.23
CA LEU A 227 7.55 21.61 14.04
C LEU A 227 6.78 20.79 13.00
N ALA A 228 5.67 20.16 13.38
CA ALA A 228 4.85 19.36 12.49
C ALA A 228 3.37 19.45 12.88
N PRO A 229 2.44 19.19 11.95
CA PRO A 229 1.04 19.04 12.28
C PRO A 229 0.82 17.94 13.32
N ARG A 230 -0.17 18.12 14.21
CA ARG A 230 -0.46 17.12 15.24
C ARG A 230 -0.89 15.80 14.61
N PHE A 231 -0.32 14.70 15.10
CA PHE A 231 -0.79 13.36 14.78
C PHE A 231 -2.11 13.10 15.50
N LEU A 232 -3.16 12.80 14.75
CA LEU A 232 -4.53 12.62 15.27
C LEU A 232 -4.91 11.15 15.43
N GLY A 233 -4.27 10.24 14.70
CA GLY A 233 -4.55 8.81 14.79
C GLY A 233 -4.12 8.04 13.56
N HIS A 234 -4.30 6.73 13.61
CA HIS A 234 -4.06 5.85 12.48
C HIS A 234 -5.32 5.69 11.64
N VAL A 235 -5.13 5.60 10.32
CA VAL A 235 -6.16 5.14 9.39
C VAL A 235 -6.03 3.64 9.28
N THR A 236 -7.13 2.95 9.48
CA THR A 236 -7.21 1.51 9.35
C THR A 236 -8.18 1.11 8.25
N ASP A 237 -8.08 -0.11 7.78
CA ASP A 237 -9.10 -0.72 6.93
C ASP A 237 -9.54 -2.08 7.47
N ASN A 238 -10.48 -2.70 6.75
CA ASN A 238 -11.03 -4.02 7.07
C ASN A 238 -11.51 -4.12 8.53
N GLY A 239 -12.23 -3.09 8.99
CA GLY A 239 -12.79 -3.06 10.35
C GLY A 239 -11.73 -2.86 11.44
N GLY A 240 -10.63 -2.15 11.13
CA GLY A 240 -9.57 -1.86 12.10
C GLY A 240 -8.45 -2.89 12.16
N ALA A 241 -8.47 -3.90 11.30
CA ALA A 241 -7.53 -5.02 11.32
C ALA A 241 -6.10 -4.61 10.94
N ARG A 242 -5.95 -3.63 10.04
CA ARG A 242 -4.66 -3.20 9.51
C ARG A 242 -4.55 -1.68 9.50
N VAL A 243 -3.36 -1.17 9.80
CA VAL A 243 -3.01 0.25 9.66
C VAL A 243 -2.51 0.51 8.25
N ILE A 244 -3.20 1.39 7.52
CA ILE A 244 -2.90 1.75 6.13
C ILE A 244 -2.51 3.22 5.95
N GLY A 245 -2.48 3.99 7.03
CA GLY A 245 -2.08 5.38 7.00
C GLY A 245 -2.23 6.08 8.34
N PHE A 246 -2.25 7.40 8.31
CA PHE A 246 -2.40 8.24 9.47
C PHE A 246 -3.15 9.53 9.17
N LEU A 247 -3.71 10.10 10.23
CA LEU A 247 -4.46 11.33 10.22
C LEU A 247 -3.63 12.41 10.89
N LEU A 248 -3.46 13.52 10.18
CA LEU A 248 -2.81 14.72 10.71
C LEU A 248 -3.80 15.86 10.83
N GLU A 249 -3.51 16.76 11.75
CA GLU A 249 -4.13 18.08 11.81
C GLU A 249 -3.91 18.80 10.47
N ARG A 250 -4.99 19.38 9.94
CA ARG A 250 -4.91 20.23 8.77
C ARG A 250 -4.16 21.52 9.10
N VAL A 251 -3.13 21.83 8.32
CA VAL A 251 -2.45 23.12 8.37
C VAL A 251 -3.44 24.24 7.98
N PRO A 252 -3.59 25.32 8.77
CA PRO A 252 -4.54 26.38 8.48
C PRO A 252 -4.34 26.97 7.08
N PRO A 253 -5.41 27.32 6.34
CA PRO A 253 -5.30 27.83 4.97
C PRO A 253 -4.57 29.17 4.87
N ALA A 254 -4.49 29.92 5.97
CA ALA A 254 -3.69 31.15 6.06
C ALA A 254 -2.17 30.89 6.11
N THR A 255 -1.75 29.63 6.24
CA THR A 255 -0.34 29.24 6.19
C THR A 255 0.15 29.29 4.75
N ARG A 256 1.34 29.83 4.55
CA ARG A 256 2.00 29.87 3.24
C ARG A 256 3.27 29.02 3.26
N GLU A 257 3.66 28.56 2.09
CA GLU A 257 4.99 27.98 1.90
C GLU A 257 6.09 28.98 2.29
N ALA A 258 7.20 28.44 2.78
CA ALA A 258 8.38 29.24 3.08
C ALA A 258 8.99 29.78 1.77
N PHE A 259 9.41 31.04 1.78
CA PHE A 259 10.18 31.63 0.68
C PHE A 259 11.57 32.06 1.17
N ILE A 260 12.38 32.65 0.28
CA ILE A 260 13.77 33.03 0.60
C ILE A 260 13.92 33.97 1.81
N GLY A 261 12.89 34.74 2.15
CA GLY A 261 12.88 35.60 3.35
C GLY A 261 12.74 34.83 4.66
N ASP A 262 12.29 33.57 4.62
CA ASP A 262 12.09 32.73 5.81
C ASP A 262 13.30 31.86 6.13
N LEU A 263 14.44 32.03 5.43
CA LEU A 263 15.62 31.19 5.59
C LEU A 263 16.08 31.05 7.06
N LEU A 264 15.96 32.11 7.86
CA LEU A 264 16.28 32.05 9.28
C LEU A 264 15.30 31.15 10.05
N GLY A 265 14.01 31.19 9.71
CA GLY A 265 13.00 30.27 10.23
C GLY A 265 13.30 28.82 9.85
N CYS A 266 13.55 28.56 8.57
CA CYS A 266 13.87 27.22 8.08
C CYS A 266 15.13 26.65 8.73
N ARG A 267 16.20 27.45 8.91
CA ARG A 267 17.42 27.01 9.60
C ARG A 267 17.16 26.63 11.05
N ARG A 268 16.31 27.37 11.76
CA ARG A 268 15.93 27.04 13.14
C ARG A 268 15.12 25.75 13.19
N ALA A 269 14.10 25.61 12.34
CA ALA A 269 13.31 24.38 12.25
C ALA A 269 14.19 23.16 11.94
N LEU A 270 15.10 23.29 10.97
CA LEU A 270 16.05 22.23 10.60
C LEU A 270 17.01 21.89 11.75
N ALA A 271 17.51 22.88 12.48
CA ALA A 271 18.34 22.65 13.65
C ALA A 271 17.59 21.88 14.75
N CYS A 272 16.30 22.19 14.97
CA CYS A 272 15.46 21.42 15.89
C CYS A 272 15.25 19.98 15.40
N LEU A 273 15.04 19.78 14.09
CA LEU A 273 14.91 18.43 13.52
C LEU A 273 16.20 17.62 13.66
N HIS A 274 17.36 18.21 13.39
CA HIS A 274 18.66 17.53 13.60
C HIS A 274 18.93 17.17 15.07
N ALA A 275 18.32 17.88 16.03
CA ALA A 275 18.46 17.55 17.44
C ALA A 275 17.72 16.26 17.84
N LEU A 276 16.84 15.74 16.97
CA LEU A 276 16.09 14.49 17.19
C LEU A 276 16.91 13.22 16.91
N GLY A 277 18.05 13.34 16.21
CA GLY A 277 18.87 12.22 15.73
C GLY A 277 18.63 11.90 14.27
#